data_AF-A0A967EJ03-F1
#
_entry.id   AF-A0A967EJ03-F1
#
_cell.length_a   1.000
_cell.length_b   1.000
_cell.length_c   1.000
_cell.angle_alpha   90.00
_cell.angle_beta   90.00
_cell.angle_gamma   90.00
#
_symmetry.space_group_name_H-M   'P 1'
#
loop_
_entity.id
_entity.type
_entity.pdbx_description
1 polymer ?
#
loop_
_entity_poly.entity_id
_entity_poly.type
_entity_poly.pdbx_seq_one_letter_code
_entity_poly.pdbx_strand_id
1 'polypeptide(L)'
;MNNENKICYVVSLGSFCFTAQMIQDAGLRRFSGPFDWVFSTPEIIQHCISDNFSDFLQRKNYINCDHPKRWRVRKTLGSELFCVIPFLRR
;
A
#
# COMPACT_ATOMS: atom_id res chain seq x y z
N MET A 1 -34.80 2.27 15.58
CA MET A 1 -34.06 1.08 15.11
C MET A 1 -32.80 1.60 14.44
N ASN A 2 -31.70 1.62 15.19
CA ASN A 2 -30.45 2.27 14.77
C ASN A 2 -29.77 1.36 13.75
N ASN A 3 -29.47 1.92 12.58
CA ASN A 3 -28.79 1.22 11.49
C ASN A 3 -27.32 1.02 11.90
N GLU A 4 -27.02 -0.17 12.43
CA GLU A 4 -25.70 -0.53 12.92
C GLU A 4 -24.75 -0.65 11.72
N ASN A 5 -23.85 0.32 11.54
CA ASN A 5 -22.80 0.26 10.51
C ASN A 5 -21.84 -0.89 10.82
N LYS A 6 -22.20 -2.11 10.40
CA LYS A 6 -21.36 -3.29 10.56
C LYS A 6 -20.12 -3.16 9.68
N ILE A 7 -18.95 -3.06 10.32
CA ILE A 7 -17.66 -3.06 9.63
C ILE A 7 -17.38 -4.49 9.14
N CYS A 8 -17.40 -4.69 7.83
CA CYS A 8 -17.16 -6.00 7.21
C CYS A 8 -15.67 -6.28 6.96
N TYR A 9 -14.88 -5.24 6.72
CA TYR A 9 -13.47 -5.34 6.33
C TYR A 9 -12.65 -4.21 6.92
N VAL A 10 -11.45 -4.55 7.39
CA VAL A 10 -10.41 -3.60 7.81
C VAL A 10 -9.19 -3.88 6.94
N VAL A 11 -8.71 -2.85 6.26
CA VAL A 11 -7.54 -2.92 5.37
C VAL A 11 -6.44 -2.02 5.88
N SER A 12 -5.18 -2.44 5.72
CA SER A 12 -4.06 -1.59 6.04
C SER A 12 -3.83 -0.57 4.91
N LEU A 13 -3.62 0.69 5.29
CA LEU A 13 -3.20 1.79 4.41
C LEU A 13 -1.94 2.43 5.02
N GLY A 14 -1.05 1.60 5.56
CA GLY A 14 0.14 2.05 6.27
C GLY A 14 1.31 2.29 5.33
N SER A 15 2.25 3.14 5.75
CA SER A 15 3.52 3.31 5.04
C SER A 15 4.39 2.06 5.01
N PHE A 16 4.14 1.15 5.95
CA PHE A 16 4.91 -0.06 6.20
C PHE A 16 3.97 -1.21 6.53
N CYS A 17 4.48 -2.44 6.40
CA CYS A 17 3.79 -3.66 6.78
C CYS A 17 3.39 -3.73 8.27
N PHE A 18 3.96 -2.87 9.12
CA PHE A 18 3.63 -2.80 10.55
C PHE A 18 2.15 -2.50 10.82
N THR A 19 1.50 -1.67 10.00
CA THR A 19 0.06 -1.40 10.15
C THR A 19 -0.77 -2.67 9.94
N ALA A 20 -0.39 -3.51 8.98
CA ALA A 20 -1.04 -4.81 8.77
C ALA A 20 -0.86 -5.73 9.98
N GLN A 21 0.33 -5.72 10.61
CA GLN A 21 0.59 -6.46 11.84
C GLN A 21 -0.28 -5.94 13.00
N MET A 22 -0.39 -4.63 13.20
CA MET A 22 -1.25 -4.07 14.24
C MET A 22 -2.73 -4.48 14.08
N ILE A 23 -3.23 -4.48 12.84
CA ILE A 23 -4.61 -4.93 12.54
C ILE A 23 -4.76 -6.44 12.80
N GLN A 24 -3.70 -7.23 12.52
CA GLN A 24 -3.66 -8.66 12.81
C GLN A 24 -3.68 -8.93 14.32
N ASP A 25 -2.87 -8.21 15.10
CA ASP A 25 -2.76 -8.35 16.55
C ASP A 25 -4.07 -7.96 17.25
N ALA A 26 -4.81 -7.01 16.66
CA ALA A 26 -6.16 -6.66 17.10
C ALA A 26 -7.24 -7.69 16.70
N GLY A 27 -6.90 -8.75 15.96
CA GLY A 27 -7.85 -9.75 15.48
C GLY A 27 -8.80 -9.26 14.37
N LEU A 28 -8.48 -8.13 13.73
CA LEU A 28 -9.34 -7.46 12.74
C LEU A 28 -8.95 -7.78 11.28
N ARG A 29 -7.74 -8.32 11.07
CA ARG A 29 -7.22 -8.59 9.72
C ARG A 29 -7.85 -9.85 9.15
N ARG A 30 -8.65 -9.70 8.09
CA ARG A 30 -9.31 -10.82 7.40
C ARG A 30 -8.50 -11.38 6.23
N PHE A 31 -7.65 -10.56 5.61
CA PHE A 31 -6.83 -10.95 4.46
C PHE A 31 -5.59 -10.05 4.36
N SER A 32 -4.63 -10.45 3.51
CA SER A 32 -3.47 -9.62 3.18
C SER A 32 -3.78 -8.75 1.95
N GLY A 33 -3.67 -7.43 2.09
CA GLY A 33 -3.92 -6.45 1.04
C GLY A 33 -2.63 -5.98 0.33
N PRO A 34 -2.74 -5.23 -0.77
CA PRO A 34 -1.59 -4.74 -1.54
C PRO A 34 -0.63 -3.87 -0.70
N PHE A 35 -1.16 -3.00 0.16
CA PHE A 35 -0.38 -2.10 1.03
C PHE A 35 0.37 -2.81 2.16
N ASP A 36 0.10 -4.08 2.39
CA ASP A 36 0.86 -4.88 3.36
C ASP A 36 2.28 -5.19 2.83
N TRP A 37 2.47 -5.06 1.52
CA TRP A 37 3.67 -5.51 0.79
C TRP A 37 4.37 -4.40 0.00
N VAL A 38 3.85 -3.17 0.05
CA VAL A 38 4.43 -2.00 -0.61
C VAL A 38 4.73 -0.92 0.41
N PHE A 39 5.86 -0.23 0.21
CA PHE A 39 6.09 1.01 0.94
C PHE A 39 5.24 2.11 0.32
N SER A 40 4.44 2.78 1.13
CA SER A 40 3.58 3.86 0.67
C SER A 40 3.76 5.12 1.53
N THR A 41 3.42 6.27 0.96
CA THR A 41 3.24 7.50 1.72
C THR A 41 1.77 7.89 1.65
N PRO A 42 1.28 8.75 2.55
CA PRO A 42 -0.10 9.25 2.46
C PRO A 42 -0.44 9.84 1.08
N GLU A 43 0.53 10.50 0.42
CA GLU A 43 0.36 11.05 -0.94
C GLU A 43 0.10 9.94 -1.97
N ILE A 44 0.89 8.86 -1.92
CA ILE A 44 0.72 7.69 -2.79
C ILE A 44 -0.65 7.05 -2.57
N ILE A 45 -1.08 6.89 -1.30
CA ILE A 45 -2.39 6.32 -0.98
C ILE A 45 -3.51 7.21 -1.51
N GLN A 46 -3.39 8.53 -1.33
CA GLN A 46 -4.34 9.49 -1.85
C GLN A 46 -4.42 9.43 -3.38
N HIS A 47 -3.26 9.33 -4.06
CA HIS A 47 -3.20 9.16 -5.51
C HIS A 47 -3.92 7.88 -5.96
N CYS A 48 -3.60 6.74 -5.34
CA CYS A 48 -4.27 5.46 -5.61
C CYS A 48 -5.79 5.53 -5.43
N ILE A 49 -6.28 6.23 -4.40
CA ILE A 49 -7.72 6.38 -4.18
C ILE A 49 -8.31 7.30 -5.27
N SER A 50 -7.63 8.39 -5.61
CA SER A 50 -8.10 9.36 -6.60
C SER A 50 -8.11 8.84 -8.04
N ASP A 51 -7.15 7.96 -8.38
CA ASP A 51 -7.01 7.36 -9.71
C ASP A 51 -7.70 5.99 -9.83
N ASN A 52 -8.41 5.57 -8.78
CA ASN A 52 -9.05 4.26 -8.66
C ASN A 52 -8.09 3.09 -8.93
N PHE A 53 -6.88 3.17 -8.36
CA PHE A 53 -5.78 2.22 -8.47
C PHE A 53 -5.26 1.98 -9.89
N SER A 54 -5.54 2.87 -10.83
CA SER A 54 -5.15 2.71 -12.24
C SER A 54 -3.65 2.59 -12.39
N ASP A 55 -2.88 3.56 -11.88
CA ASP A 55 -1.41 3.56 -11.91
C ASP A 55 -0.83 2.53 -10.97
N PHE A 56 -1.48 2.28 -9.84
CA PHE A 56 -1.09 1.25 -8.88
C PHE A 56 -1.05 -0.13 -9.52
N LEU A 57 -1.96 -0.45 -10.43
CA LEU A 57 -2.00 -1.77 -11.06
C LEU A 57 -1.10 -1.89 -12.30
N GLN A 58 -0.49 -0.79 -12.76
CA GLN A 58 0.42 -0.82 -13.90
C GLN A 58 1.80 -1.33 -13.49
N ARG A 59 2.15 -2.54 -13.96
CA ARG A 59 3.47 -3.16 -13.70
C ARG A 59 4.68 -2.27 -14.07
N LYS A 60 4.55 -1.40 -15.08
CA LYS A 60 5.59 -0.43 -15.46
C LYS A 60 5.96 0.55 -14.33
N ASN A 61 5.07 0.74 -13.35
CA ASN A 61 5.26 1.64 -12.22
C ASN A 61 5.89 0.94 -11.00
N TYR A 62 6.21 -0.36 -11.09
CA TYR A 62 6.82 -1.11 -9.98
C TYR A 62 8.33 -1.02 -10.00
N ILE A 63 8.92 -0.72 -8.84
CA ILE A 63 10.36 -0.77 -8.62
C ILE A 63 10.71 -1.81 -7.56
N ASN A 64 11.78 -2.58 -7.80
CA ASN A 64 12.29 -3.53 -6.82
C ASN A 64 13.03 -2.78 -5.72
N CYS A 65 12.76 -3.17 -4.47
CA CYS A 65 13.44 -2.59 -3.31
C CYS A 65 14.89 -3.13 -3.11
N ASP A 66 15.39 -4.02 -3.99
CA ASP A 66 16.77 -4.56 -3.97
C ASP A 66 17.84 -3.57 -4.46
N HIS A 67 17.47 -2.35 -4.86
CA HIS A 67 18.43 -1.32 -5.27
C HIS A 67 18.73 -0.32 -4.14
N PRO A 68 19.85 -0.47 -3.40
CA PRO A 68 20.16 0.33 -2.20
C PRO A 68 20.36 1.84 -2.48
N LYS A 69 20.47 2.24 -3.75
CA LYS A 69 20.71 3.65 -4.14
C LYS A 69 19.43 4.45 -4.44
N ARG A 70 18.24 3.82 -4.48
CA ARG A 70 17.02 4.48 -4.98
C ARG A 70 16.01 4.91 -3.91
N TRP A 71 16.18 4.49 -2.66
CA TRP A 71 15.41 5.02 -1.51
C TRP A 71 15.51 6.55 -1.35
N ARG A 72 16.48 7.19 -2.04
CA ARG A 72 16.70 8.66 -2.06
C ARG A 72 16.13 9.36 -3.31
N VAL A 73 15.44 8.65 -4.20
CA VAL A 73 14.99 9.13 -5.51
C VAL A 73 13.46 8.95 -5.53
N ARG A 74 12.60 9.93 -5.31
CA ARG A 74 12.59 11.35 -5.72
C ARG A 74 11.57 12.09 -4.84
N LYS A 75 11.99 13.17 -4.17
CA LYS A 75 11.08 14.25 -3.74
C LYS A 75 10.76 15.24 -4.87
N THR A 76 11.15 14.92 -6.12
CA THR A 76 11.12 15.84 -7.25
C THR A 76 10.62 15.11 -8.49
N LEU A 77 9.50 15.59 -9.04
CA LEU A 77 8.72 15.10 -10.18
C LEU A 77 7.82 13.89 -9.90
N GLY A 78 6.57 14.16 -9.52
CA GLY A 78 5.34 13.92 -10.31
C GLY A 78 5.09 12.58 -11.01
N SER A 79 5.87 11.54 -10.75
CA SER A 79 5.65 10.19 -11.28
C SER A 79 5.90 9.19 -10.16
N GLU A 80 4.84 8.80 -9.47
CA GLU A 80 4.88 7.90 -8.33
C GLU A 80 5.22 6.48 -8.78
N LEU A 81 6.33 5.96 -8.28
CA LEU A 81 6.75 4.57 -8.51
C LEU A 81 6.52 3.80 -7.22
N PHE A 82 5.89 2.63 -7.31
CA PHE A 82 5.58 1.79 -6.17
C PHE A 82 6.77 0.87 -5.86
N CYS A 83 7.38 1.03 -4.68
CA CYS A 83 8.41 0.08 -4.23
C CYS A 83 7.72 -1.18 -3.72
N VAL A 84 7.82 -2.24 -4.51
CA VAL A 84 7.25 -3.55 -4.20
C VAL A 84 8.32 -4.39 -3.52
N ILE A 85 7.96 -5.01 -2.39
CA ILE A 85 8.81 -6.03 -1.77
C ILE A 85 8.87 -7.22 -2.77
N PRO A 86 10.05 -7.85 -2.99
CA PRO A 86 10.28 -8.83 -4.07
C PRO A 86 9.29 -10.02 -4.14
N PHE A 87 8.49 -10.25 -3.09
CA PHE A 87 7.55 -11.35 -2.96
C PHE A 87 6.31 -11.28 -3.89
N LEU A 88 6.04 -10.12 -4.51
CA LEU A 88 4.91 -9.90 -5.44
C LEU A 88 5.14 -10.41 -6.89
N ARG A 89 6.17 -11.23 -7.13
CA ARG A 89 6.53 -11.77 -8.47
C ARG A 89 6.16 -13.24 -8.72
N ARG A 90 5.32 -13.86 -7.88
CA ARG A 90 4.77 -15.21 -8.17
C ARG A 90 3.43 -15.12 -8.86
#